data_AF-A0A3N5VUB8-F1
#
_entry.id   AF-A0A3N5VUB8-F1
#
_cell.length_a   1.000
_cell.length_b   1.000
_cell.length_c   1.000
_cell.angle_alpha   90.00
_cell.angle_beta   90.00
_cell.angle_gamma   90.00
#
_symmetry.space_group_name_H-M   'P 1'
#
loop_
_entity.id
_entity.type
_entity.pdbx_description
1 polymer ?
#
loop_
_entity_poly.entity_id
_entity_poly.type
_entity_poly.pdbx_seq_one_letter_code
_entity_poly.pdbx_strand_id
1 'polypeptide(L)' 'MTLRDTDGCGKGYARRPAQIGRAEADLRWALAQGRITRRAFTCRYNKLLREGKITRSGRAVRV' A
#
# COMPACT_ATOMS: atom_id res chain seq x y z
N MET A 1 41.55 0.29 16.25
CA MET A 1 41.28 0.26 14.80
C MET A 1 40.16 -0.73 14.54
N THR A 2 39.15 -0.31 13.76
CA THR A 2 38.05 -1.09 13.11
C THR A 2 37.12 -1.88 14.06
N LEU A 3 35.80 -1.68 14.09
CA LEU A 3 34.84 -1.64 12.98
C LEU A 3 33.66 -0.71 13.28
N ARG A 4 33.09 -0.13 12.22
CA ARG A 4 31.86 0.66 12.21
C ARG A 4 30.67 -0.31 12.20
N ASP A 5 29.80 -0.25 13.20
CA ASP A 5 28.45 -0.78 13.10
C ASP A 5 27.46 0.38 13.16
N THR A 6 27.12 0.89 11.98
CA THR A 6 25.93 1.69 11.75
C THR A 6 24.72 0.75 11.76
N ASP A 7 24.27 0.34 12.94
CA ASP A 7 23.09 -0.53 13.05
C ASP A 7 22.07 0.03 14.04
N GLY A 8 21.17 0.84 13.48
CA GLY A 8 20.01 1.37 14.18
C GLY A 8 18.97 1.96 13.23
N CYS A 9 19.03 1.62 11.94
CA CYS A 9 17.99 1.97 10.99
C CYS A 9 16.99 0.82 10.95
N GLY A 10 15.84 1.03 11.58
CA GLY A 10 14.71 0.12 11.48
C GLY A 10 14.31 -0.51 12.81
N LYS A 11 13.62 0.26 13.64
CA LYS A 11 12.56 -0.32 14.49
C LYS A 11 11.52 -0.90 13.53
N GLY A 12 11.79 -2.11 13.06
CA GLY A 12 10.92 -2.89 12.22
C GLY A 12 9.55 -2.90 12.87
N TYR A 13 8.63 -2.18 12.24
CA TYR A 13 7.24 -2.10 12.63
C TYR A 13 6.77 -3.52 12.94
N ALA A 14 6.54 -3.81 14.22
CA ALA A 14 5.88 -5.03 14.65
C ALA A 14 4.50 -5.02 14.01
N ARG A 15 4.43 -5.62 12.81
CA ARG A 15 3.27 -5.93 11.97
C ARG A 15 2.02 -5.12 12.33
N ARG A 16 2.05 -3.79 12.14
CA ARG A 16 0.77 -3.05 12.08
C ARG A 16 0.00 -3.69 10.94
N PRO A 17 -1.19 -4.28 11.18
CA PRO A 17 -1.98 -4.83 10.10
C PRO A 17 -2.14 -3.72 9.07
N ALA A 18 -1.75 -4.00 7.83
CA ALA A 18 -1.80 -3.00 6.78
C ALA A 18 -3.21 -2.41 6.76
N GLN A 19 -3.33 -1.10 6.98
CA GLN A 19 -4.62 -0.43 7.00
C GLN A 19 -5.34 -0.55 5.66
N ILE A 20 -4.59 -0.87 4.60
CA ILE A 20 -5.04 -0.97 3.21
C ILE A 20 -4.51 -2.27 2.60
N GLY A 21 -5.30 -2.87 1.72
CA GLY A 21 -4.89 -4.05 0.96
C GLY A 21 -3.71 -3.76 0.02
N ARG A 22 -2.95 -4.81 -0.33
CA ARG A 22 -1.76 -4.66 -1.19
C ARG A 22 -2.11 -4.10 -2.58
N ALA A 23 -3.21 -4.55 -3.17
CA ALA A 23 -3.69 -4.03 -4.45
C ALA A 23 -4.02 -2.52 -4.39
N GLU A 24 -4.54 -2.04 -3.27
CA GLU A 24 -4.78 -0.61 -3.04
C GLU A 24 -3.47 0.17 -2.89
N ALA A 25 -2.51 -0.40 -2.14
CA ALA A 25 -1.19 0.20 -1.94
C ALA A 25 -0.42 0.35 -3.25
N ASP A 26 -0.41 -0.69 -4.09
CA ASP A 26 0.26 -0.67 -5.39
C ASP A 26 -0.35 0.40 -6.31
N LEU A 27 -1.67 0.55 -6.29
CA LEU A 27 -2.37 1.60 -7.04
C LEU A 27 -2.04 3.02 -6.55
N ARG A 28 -1.92 3.21 -5.24
CA ARG A 28 -1.49 4.48 -4.66
C ARG A 28 -0.05 4.82 -5.03
N TRP A 29 0.85 3.84 -4.96
CA TRP A 29 2.25 4.03 -5.36
C TRP A 29 2.40 4.34 -6.84
N ALA A 30 1.63 3.66 -7.71
CA ALA A 30 1.63 3.96 -9.14
C ALA A 30 1.19 5.41 -9.42
N LEU A 31 0.20 5.93 -8.67
CA LEU A 31 -0.22 7.33 -8.78
C LEU A 31 0.85 8.29 -8.27
N ALA A 32 1.47 7.99 -7.12
CA ALA A 32 2.52 8.82 -6.52
C ALA A 32 3.78 8.91 -7.41
N GLN A 33 4.11 7.83 -8.13
CA GLN A 33 5.20 7.77 -9.09
C GLN A 33 4.85 8.41 -10.45
N GLY A 34 3.63 8.91 -10.64
CA GLY A 34 3.18 9.45 -11.93
C GLY A 34 3.00 8.42 -13.04
N ARG A 35 3.03 7.12 -12.72
CA ARG A 35 2.87 6.02 -13.70
C ARG A 35 1.42 5.88 -14.19
N ILE A 36 0.46 6.42 -13.45
CA ILE A 36 -0.95 6.46 -13.84
C ILE A 36 -1.53 7.85 -13.57
N THR A 37 -2.54 8.22 -14.36
CA THR A 37 -3.30 9.45 -14.13
C THR A 37 -4.32 9.28 -13.00
N ARG A 38 -4.78 10.40 -12.43
CA ARG A 38 -5.82 10.41 -11.40
C ARG A 38 -7.11 9.71 -11.89
N ARG A 39 -7.48 9.88 -13.15
CA ARG A 39 -8.65 9.21 -13.76
C ARG A 39 -8.46 7.70 -13.84
N ALA A 40 -7.29 7.24 -14.27
CA ALA A 40 -6.95 5.81 -14.32
C ALA A 40 -6.94 5.18 -12.91
N PHE A 41 -6.44 5.91 -11.91
CA PHE A 41 -6.50 5.49 -10.51
C PHE A 41 -7.94 5.23 -10.07
N THR A 42 -8.86 6.18 -10.30
CA THR A 42 -10.27 6.04 -9.88
C THR A 42 -10.96 4.84 -10.56
N CYS A 43 -10.78 4.67 -11.86
CA CYS A 43 -11.37 3.52 -12.57
C CYS A 43 -10.86 2.18 -12.02
N ARG A 44 -9.54 2.06 -11.83
CA ARG A 44 -8.93 0.83 -11.32
C ARG A 44 -9.29 0.57 -9.85
N TYR A 45 -9.34 1.62 -9.03
CA TYR A 45 -9.77 1.54 -7.64
C TYR A 45 -11.23 1.07 -7.52
N ASN A 46 -12.15 1.64 -8.30
CA ASN A 46 -13.55 1.23 -8.34
C ASN A 46 -13.72 -0.22 -8.84
N LYS A 47 -12.89 -0.65 -9.80
CA LYS A 47 -12.87 -2.05 -10.23
C LYS A 47 -12.46 -2.97 -9.08
N LEU A 48 -11.39 -2.65 -8.35
CA LEU A 48 -10.95 -3.44 -7.21
C LEU A 48 -11.97 -3.43 -6.04
N LEU A 49 -12.69 -2.33 -5.84
CA LEU A 49 -13.79 -2.25 -4.88
C LEU A 49 -14.91 -3.24 -5.25
N ARG A 50 -15.35 -3.24 -6.51
CA ARG A 50 -16.38 -4.18 -7.01
C ARG A 50 -15.93 -5.64 -6.92
N GLU A 51 -14.65 -5.90 -7.15
CA GLU A 51 -14.06 -7.25 -7.01
C GLU A 51 -13.81 -7.65 -5.55
N GLY A 52 -14.07 -6.77 -4.57
CA GLY A 52 -13.82 -7.03 -3.14
C GLY A 52 -12.34 -7.14 -2.77
N LYS A 53 -11.44 -6.68 -3.64
CA LYS A 53 -9.98 -6.75 -3.46
C LYS A 53 -9.41 -5.57 -2.66
N ILE A 54 -10.21 -4.53 -2.43
CA ILE A 54 -9.88 -3.46 -1.49
C ILE A 54 -10.22 -3.94 -0.09
N THR A 55 -9.20 -4.06 0.76
CA THR A 55 -9.37 -4.42 2.16
C THR A 55 -8.96 -3.26 3.07
N ARG A 56 -9.72 -3.03 4.13
CA ARG A 56 -9.40 -2.06 5.19
C ARG A 56 -9.38 -2.78 6.52
N SER A 57 -8.26 -2.71 7.23
CA SER A 57 -8.05 -3.43 8.50
C SER A 57 -8.42 -4.92 8.42
N GLY A 58 -8.12 -5.56 7.29
CA GLY A 58 -8.41 -6.98 7.03
C GLY A 58 -9.84 -7.30 6.57
N ARG A 59 -10.75 -6.32 6.50
CA ARG A 59 -12.12 -6.52 5.98
C ARG A 59 -12.23 -6.03 4.55
N ALA A 60 -12.87 -6.81 3.68
CA ALA A 60 -13.19 -6.35 2.33
C ALA A 60 -14.14 -5.15 2.41
N VAL A 61 -13.79 -4.05 1.75
CA VAL A 61 -14.68 -2.90 1.57
C VAL A 61 -15.63 -3.25 0.45
N ARG A 62 -16.92 -3.30 0.75
CA ARG A 62 -17.99 -3.46 -0.22
C ARG A 62 -18.74 -2.13 -0.31
N VAL A 63 -19.01 -1.71 -1.55
CA VAL A 63 -19.90 -0.59 -1.90
C VAL A 63 -21.15 -1.14 -2.53
#